data_AF-A0A1S4AZQ0-F1
#
_entry.id   AF-A0A1S4AZQ0-F1
#
_cell.length_a   1.000
_cell.length_b   1.000
_cell.length_c   1.000
_cell.angle_alpha   90.00
_cell.angle_beta   90.00
_cell.angle_gamma   90.00
#
_symmetry.space_group_name_H-M   'P 1'
#
loop_
_entity.id
_entity.type
_entity.pdbx_description
1 polymer ?
#
loop_
_entity_poly.entity_id
_entity_poly.type
_entity_poly.pdbx_seq_one_letter_code
_entity_poly.pdbx_strand_id
1 'polypeptide(L)'
;MDLVLSSLHLRLILFTLLQLIVIQNHLFCKADPTDGFTPITLSQSNFQIQKPYDVSINQRYSFINGVHKMWVFKTDKPHTPTSQTKPRTEIRITGHDYSSGVWQFEAYGYVPSGTTGVSIMQIFGASTSATTLMLRVYNGDLTNAIEPC
;
A
#
# COMPACT_ATOMS: atom_id res chain seq x y z
N MET A 1 -15.56 -40.81 -49.44
CA MET A 1 -15.15 -39.39 -49.50
C MET A 1 -15.66 -38.62 -48.27
N ASP A 2 -16.82 -39.01 -47.74
CA ASP A 2 -17.52 -38.33 -46.64
C ASP A 2 -16.87 -38.46 -45.25
N LEU A 3 -16.24 -39.61 -44.95
CA LEU A 3 -15.49 -39.83 -43.70
C LEU A 3 -14.25 -38.92 -43.57
N VAL A 4 -13.57 -38.64 -44.69
CA VAL A 4 -12.39 -37.76 -44.73
C VAL A 4 -12.82 -36.30 -44.60
N LEU A 5 -13.92 -35.92 -45.27
CA LEU A 5 -14.53 -34.59 -45.12
C LEU A 5 -14.97 -34.34 -43.68
N SER A 6 -15.60 -35.32 -43.03
CA SER A 6 -16.02 -35.25 -41.63
C SER A 6 -14.83 -35.10 -40.66
N SER A 7 -13.76 -35.86 -40.88
CA SER A 7 -12.52 -35.76 -40.09
C SER A 7 -11.85 -34.39 -40.22
N LEU A 8 -11.84 -33.82 -41.43
CA LEU A 8 -11.28 -32.49 -41.69
C LEU A 8 -12.09 -31.39 -40.99
N HIS A 9 -13.43 -31.47 -41.04
CA HIS A 9 -14.30 -30.52 -40.33
C HIS A 9 -14.10 -30.59 -38.81
N LEU A 10 -14.00 -31.79 -38.24
CA LEU A 10 -13.74 -31.96 -36.80
C LEU A 10 -12.40 -31.37 -36.37
N ARG A 11 -11.33 -31.57 -37.16
CA ARG A 11 -10.01 -30.97 -36.90
C ARG A 11 -10.04 -29.45 -36.99
N LEU A 12 -10.78 -28.90 -37.95
CA LEU A 12 -10.94 -27.46 -38.09
C LEU A 12 -11.67 -26.85 -36.88
N ILE A 13 -12.74 -27.50 -36.41
CA ILE A 13 -13.50 -27.10 -35.21
C ILE A 13 -12.62 -27.16 -33.95
N LEU A 14 -11.84 -28.24 -33.78
CA LEU A 14 -10.94 -28.37 -32.64
C LEU A 14 -9.83 -27.30 -32.65
N PHE A 15 -9.31 -26.96 -33.83
CA PHE A 15 -8.31 -25.91 -33.98
C PHE A 15 -8.88 -24.51 -33.67
N THR A 16 -10.09 -24.19 -34.15
CA THR A 16 -10.74 -22.91 -33.83
C THR A 16 -11.10 -22.80 -32.35
N LEU A 17 -11.58 -23.87 -31.72
CA LEU A 17 -11.81 -23.93 -30.27
C LEU A 17 -10.51 -23.70 -29.48
N LEU A 18 -9.40 -24.33 -29.88
CA LEU A 18 -8.10 -24.12 -29.24
C LEU A 18 -7.63 -22.67 -29.38
N GLN A 19 -7.79 -22.05 -30.56
CA GLN A 19 -7.46 -20.64 -30.75
C GLN A 19 -8.35 -19.71 -29.91
N LEU A 20 -9.65 -19.98 -29.79
CA LEU A 20 -10.54 -19.22 -28.91
C LEU A 20 -10.13 -19.33 -27.43
N ILE A 21 -9.75 -20.51 -26.95
CA ILE A 21 -9.29 -20.72 -25.57
C ILE A 21 -7.98 -19.95 -25.32
N VAL A 22 -7.02 -20.00 -26.24
CA VAL A 22 -5.76 -19.25 -26.12
C VAL A 22 -6.02 -17.75 -26.14
N ILE A 23 -6.89 -17.25 -27.02
CA ILE A 23 -7.28 -15.83 -27.09
C ILE A 23 -8.02 -15.39 -25.82
N GLN A 24 -8.92 -16.19 -25.26
CA GLN A 24 -9.60 -15.88 -23.99
C GLN A 24 -8.63 -15.79 -22.80
N ASN A 25 -7.61 -16.65 -22.75
CA ASN A 25 -6.58 -16.57 -21.72
C ASN A 25 -5.65 -15.34 -21.89
N HIS A 26 -5.51 -14.82 -23.11
CA HIS A 26 -4.82 -13.54 -23.38
C HIS A 26 -5.72 -12.30 -23.17
N LEU A 27 -7.05 -12.48 -23.22
CA LEU A 27 -8.06 -11.43 -22.99
C LEU A 27 -8.45 -11.27 -21.52
N PHE A 28 -7.96 -12.13 -20.61
CA PHE A 28 -7.85 -11.75 -19.20
C PHE A 28 -6.78 -10.66 -19.10
N CYS A 29 -7.18 -9.46 -19.53
CA CYS A 29 -6.50 -8.23 -19.24
C CYS A 29 -6.28 -8.21 -17.74
N LYS A 30 -5.03 -8.04 -17.30
CA LYS A 30 -4.78 -7.52 -15.97
C LYS A 30 -5.45 -6.15 -15.94
N ALA A 31 -6.70 -6.10 -15.47
CA ALA A 31 -7.38 -4.85 -15.19
C ALA A 31 -6.42 -3.98 -14.38
N ASP A 32 -6.32 -2.72 -14.75
CA ASP A 32 -5.47 -1.80 -14.01
C ASP A 32 -5.99 -1.83 -12.56
N PRO A 33 -5.15 -2.05 -11.53
CA PRO A 33 -5.60 -2.01 -10.15
C PRO A 33 -6.31 -0.70 -9.77
N THR A 34 -6.10 0.36 -10.55
CA THR A 34 -6.75 1.66 -10.41
C THR A 34 -8.03 1.85 -11.23
N ASP A 35 -8.48 0.83 -11.98
CA ASP A 35 -9.72 0.87 -12.75
C ASP A 35 -10.92 1.21 -11.84
N GLY A 36 -11.63 2.28 -12.18
CA GLY A 36 -12.76 2.80 -11.37
C GLY A 36 -12.37 3.79 -10.27
N PHE A 37 -11.08 4.04 -10.05
CA PHE A 37 -10.61 5.09 -9.14
C PHE A 37 -10.31 6.39 -9.88
N THR A 38 -10.59 7.53 -9.22
CA THR A 38 -10.17 8.85 -9.71
C THR A 38 -8.89 9.26 -8.98
N PRO A 39 -7.80 9.61 -9.69
CA PRO A 39 -6.57 10.05 -9.05
C PRO A 39 -6.76 11.31 -8.22
N ILE A 40 -6.24 11.30 -7.00
CA ILE A 40 -6.22 12.46 -6.11
C ILE A 40 -4.80 13.00 -6.04
N THR A 41 -4.65 14.30 -6.30
CA THR A 41 -3.33 14.93 -6.25
C THR A 41 -2.90 15.12 -4.80
N LEU A 42 -1.72 14.58 -4.47
CA LEU A 42 -1.01 14.84 -3.21
C LEU A 42 0.15 15.77 -3.49
N SER A 43 0.27 16.83 -2.69
CA SER A 43 1.39 17.76 -2.72
C SER A 43 2.03 17.85 -1.34
N GLN A 44 3.19 18.51 -1.25
CA GLN A 44 3.89 18.67 0.03
C GLN A 44 3.07 19.43 1.08
N SER A 45 2.10 20.26 0.68
CA SER A 45 1.20 20.93 1.64
C SER A 45 0.24 19.96 2.33
N ASN A 46 -0.01 18.79 1.74
CA ASN A 46 -0.79 17.72 2.36
C ASN A 46 0.04 16.90 3.35
N PHE A 47 1.36 17.08 3.41
CA PHE A 47 2.25 16.24 4.21
C PHE A 47 2.62 16.93 5.52
N GLN A 48 1.92 16.57 6.58
CA GLN A 48 2.28 16.98 7.93
C GLN A 48 3.29 15.99 8.51
N ILE A 49 4.54 16.41 8.62
CA ILE A 49 5.59 15.59 9.23
C ILE A 49 5.42 15.58 10.75
N GLN A 50 5.20 14.40 11.31
CA GLN A 50 5.24 14.17 12.76
C GLN A 50 6.59 13.55 13.12
N LYS A 51 7.14 14.00 14.24
CA LYS A 51 8.47 13.66 14.75
C LYS A 51 8.45 13.61 16.28
N PRO A 52 9.51 13.14 16.96
CA PRO A 52 9.64 13.32 18.41
C PRO A 52 9.58 14.80 18.78
N TYR A 53 8.93 15.13 19.90
CA TYR A 53 8.69 16.53 20.26
C TYR A 53 9.98 17.32 20.54
N ASP A 54 11.02 16.65 21.03
CA ASP A 54 12.30 17.23 21.48
C ASP A 54 13.41 17.23 20.43
N VAL A 55 13.14 16.73 19.22
CA VAL A 55 14.12 16.59 18.14
C VAL A 55 13.75 17.50 16.96
N SER A 56 14.71 18.11 16.26
CA SER A 56 14.39 18.91 15.05
C SER A 56 14.01 18.03 13.85
N ILE A 57 13.24 18.56 12.90
CA ILE A 57 12.74 17.77 11.75
C ILE A 57 13.88 17.19 10.90
N ASN A 58 14.92 17.98 10.61
CA ASN A 58 16.07 17.57 9.80
C ASN A 58 16.92 16.44 10.44
N GLN A 59 16.72 16.15 11.73
CA GLN A 59 17.40 15.05 12.41
C GLN A 59 16.64 13.73 12.29
N ARG A 60 15.41 13.71 11.77
CA ARG A 60 14.59 12.49 11.62
C ARG A 60 13.96 12.33 10.24
N TYR A 61 13.91 13.41 9.46
CA TYR A 61 13.26 13.45 8.16
C TYR A 61 14.11 14.21 7.14
N SER A 62 14.09 13.72 5.89
CA SER A 62 14.57 14.46 4.72
C SER A 62 13.75 14.11 3.49
N PHE A 63 13.64 15.05 2.55
CA PHE A 63 13.02 14.85 1.25
C PHE A 63 14.00 15.26 0.16
N ILE A 64 14.54 14.28 -0.57
CA ILE A 64 15.58 14.48 -1.59
C ILE A 64 15.21 13.62 -2.80
N ASN A 65 15.16 14.22 -3.99
CA ASN A 65 14.90 13.53 -5.26
C ASN A 65 13.64 12.65 -5.24
N GLY A 66 12.55 13.14 -4.65
CA GLY A 66 11.28 12.41 -4.55
C GLY A 66 11.23 11.33 -3.45
N VAL A 67 12.31 11.14 -2.69
CA VAL A 67 12.36 10.13 -1.62
C VAL A 67 12.16 10.79 -0.26
N HIS A 68 11.09 10.40 0.42
CA HIS A 68 10.86 10.70 1.83
C HIS A 68 11.65 9.70 2.69
N LYS A 69 12.73 10.15 3.31
CA LYS A 69 13.50 9.33 4.26
C LYS A 69 13.11 9.71 5.67
N MET A 70 12.63 8.72 6.42
CA MET A 70 12.24 8.83 7.83
C MET A 70 13.04 7.83 8.65
N TRP A 71 13.54 8.25 9.79
CA TRP A 71 14.15 7.34 10.77
C TRP A 71 13.69 7.72 12.16
N VAL A 72 13.62 6.73 13.03
CA VAL A 72 13.18 6.84 14.43
C VAL A 72 13.97 5.84 15.25
N PHE A 73 14.37 6.25 16.45
CA PHE A 73 15.07 5.38 17.38
C PHE A 73 14.16 4.97 18.54
N LYS A 74 14.42 3.78 19.11
CA LYS A 74 13.68 3.29 20.27
C LYS A 74 13.80 4.23 21.49
N THR A 75 14.87 5.00 21.56
CA THR A 75 15.17 5.97 22.62
C THR A 75 14.59 7.36 22.37
N ASP A 76 14.02 7.61 21.20
CA ASP A 76 13.37 8.89 20.92
C ASP A 76 12.16 9.10 21.85
N LYS A 77 11.71 10.35 21.96
CA LYS A 77 10.47 10.66 22.68
C LYS A 77 9.23 10.48 21.80
N PRO A 78 8.04 10.38 22.41
CA PRO A 78 6.78 10.38 21.67
C PRO A 78 6.58 11.65 20.83
N HIS A 79 5.53 11.66 20.00
CA HIS A 79 5.23 12.81 19.13
C HIS A 79 4.90 14.09 19.92
N THR A 80 4.27 13.94 21.09
CA THR A 80 3.95 15.05 22.01
C THR A 80 4.35 14.68 23.44
N PRO A 81 4.57 15.66 24.34
CA PRO A 81 4.94 15.38 25.74
C PRO A 81 3.92 14.55 26.52
N THR A 82 2.65 14.58 26.12
CA THR A 82 1.54 13.88 26.77
C THR A 82 1.19 12.55 26.10
N SER A 83 1.80 12.23 24.96
CA SER A 83 1.49 11.01 24.23
C SER A 83 2.08 9.79 24.93
N GLN A 84 1.25 8.75 25.11
CA GLN A 84 1.67 7.46 25.65
C GLN A 84 2.13 6.48 24.55
N THR A 85 2.07 6.89 23.28
CA THR A 85 2.46 6.01 22.16
C THR A 85 3.99 5.95 22.04
N LYS A 86 4.47 4.92 21.34
CA LYS A 86 5.89 4.81 20.98
C LYS A 86 6.35 5.96 20.06
N PRO A 87 7.68 6.17 19.95
CA PRO A 87 8.27 7.21 19.13
C PRO A 87 7.92 7.11 17.65
N ARG A 88 7.92 8.31 17.08
CA ARG A 88 7.31 8.78 15.84
C ARG A 88 8.19 9.41 14.78
N THR A 89 8.33 8.87 13.57
CA THR A 89 8.62 9.75 12.41
C THR A 89 7.76 9.31 11.24
N GLU A 90 6.74 10.10 10.92
CA GLU A 90 5.72 9.74 9.93
C GLU A 90 5.23 10.95 9.15
N ILE A 91 4.57 10.68 8.02
CA ILE A 91 3.82 11.66 7.24
C ILE A 91 2.34 11.43 7.55
N ARG A 92 1.68 12.41 8.16
CA ARG A 92 0.21 12.47 8.20
C ARG A 92 -0.27 13.19 6.94
N ILE A 93 -1.08 12.52 6.14
CA ILE A 93 -1.74 13.13 4.98
C ILE A 93 -2.92 13.97 5.49
N THR A 94 -3.00 15.22 5.05
CA THR A 94 -4.04 16.20 5.45
C THR A 94 -4.78 16.74 4.23
N GLY A 95 -6.00 17.21 4.44
CA GLY A 95 -6.86 17.75 3.37
C GLY A 95 -7.61 16.68 2.56
N HIS A 96 -7.38 15.39 2.85
CA HIS A 96 -8.05 14.24 2.24
C HIS A 96 -8.47 13.22 3.32
N ASP A 97 -8.90 13.70 4.48
CA ASP A 97 -9.47 12.84 5.53
C ASP A 97 -10.77 12.21 4.98
N TYR A 98 -10.79 10.88 4.81
CA TYR A 98 -11.91 10.18 4.18
C TYR A 98 -13.01 9.87 5.21
N SER A 99 -14.27 10.05 4.82
CA SER A 99 -15.45 9.78 5.66
C SER A 99 -16.38 8.71 5.07
N SER A 100 -16.30 8.46 3.76
CA SER A 100 -17.09 7.45 3.06
C SER A 100 -16.43 7.05 1.73
N GLY A 101 -17.01 6.05 1.07
CA GLY A 101 -16.52 5.53 -0.21
C GLY A 101 -15.37 4.54 -0.08
N VAL A 102 -14.77 4.20 -1.21
CA VAL A 102 -13.61 3.31 -1.32
C VAL A 102 -12.43 4.12 -1.81
N TRP A 103 -11.32 4.03 -1.07
CA TRP A 103 -10.09 4.75 -1.36
C TRP A 103 -8.95 3.77 -1.55
N GLN A 104 -8.07 4.08 -2.48
CA GLN A 104 -6.84 3.33 -2.71
C GLN A 104 -5.64 4.22 -2.39
N PHE A 105 -4.68 3.63 -1.70
CA PHE A 105 -3.37 4.22 -1.46
C PHE A 105 -2.29 3.27 -1.96
N GLU A 106 -1.32 3.80 -2.69
CA GLU A 106 -0.16 3.05 -3.18
C GLU A 106 1.11 3.84 -2.87
N ALA A 107 2.14 3.14 -2.40
CA ALA A 107 3.48 3.69 -2.22
C ALA A 107 4.54 2.60 -2.30
N TYR A 108 5.74 2.99 -2.73
CA TYR A 108 6.94 2.16 -2.63
C TYR A 108 7.66 2.48 -1.31
N GLY A 109 7.93 1.44 -0.52
CA GLY A 109 8.61 1.55 0.76
C GLY A 109 9.84 0.65 0.84
N TYR A 110 10.89 1.13 1.50
CA TYR A 110 12.07 0.34 1.82
C TYR A 110 12.34 0.41 3.33
N VAL A 111 12.39 -0.76 3.97
CA VAL A 111 12.77 -0.90 5.37
C VAL A 111 14.18 -1.50 5.43
N PRO A 112 15.18 -0.81 6.01
CA PRO A 112 16.54 -1.32 6.08
C PRO A 112 16.62 -2.65 6.84
N SER A 113 17.47 -3.56 6.36
CA SER A 113 17.74 -4.83 7.03
C SER A 113 18.20 -4.61 8.48
N GLY A 114 17.77 -5.49 9.38
CA GLY A 114 17.99 -5.36 10.83
C GLY A 114 16.96 -4.49 11.56
N THR A 115 16.04 -3.82 10.84
CA THR A 115 14.92 -3.10 11.45
C THR A 115 13.78 -4.06 11.76
N THR A 116 13.22 -3.99 12.98
CA THR A 116 12.10 -4.85 13.42
C THR A 116 11.18 -4.09 14.37
N GLY A 117 9.90 -4.44 14.39
CA GLY A 117 8.88 -3.81 15.24
C GLY A 117 8.50 -2.39 14.82
N VAL A 118 8.65 -2.06 13.54
CA VAL A 118 8.30 -0.74 12.99
C VAL A 118 6.96 -0.79 12.26
N SER A 119 6.16 0.26 12.41
CA SER A 119 4.95 0.48 11.63
C SER A 119 5.29 1.32 10.40
N ILE A 120 4.83 0.90 9.23
CA ILE A 120 5.12 1.58 7.95
C ILE A 120 3.89 2.22 7.32
N MET A 121 2.69 1.81 7.73
CA MET A 121 1.43 2.38 7.29
C MET A 121 0.41 2.20 8.42
N GLN A 122 -0.44 3.21 8.62
CA GLN A 122 -1.58 3.12 9.52
C GLN A 122 -2.80 3.83 8.93
N ILE A 123 -3.96 3.28 9.21
CA ILE A 123 -5.28 3.80 8.82
C ILE A 123 -6.06 4.00 10.11
N PHE A 124 -6.45 5.24 10.40
CA PHE A 124 -7.24 5.58 11.60
C PHE A 124 -8.75 5.50 11.33
N GLY A 125 -9.55 5.52 12.40
CA GLY A 125 -11.01 5.66 12.33
C GLY A 125 -11.78 4.33 12.41
N ALA A 126 -11.30 3.38 13.22
CA ALA A 126 -12.07 2.17 13.51
C ALA A 126 -13.21 2.48 14.48
N SER A 127 -14.23 1.61 14.50
CA SER A 127 -15.41 1.78 15.35
C SER A 127 -15.11 1.58 16.85
N THR A 128 -14.16 0.71 17.18
CA THR A 128 -13.83 0.32 18.57
C THR A 128 -12.37 0.58 18.95
N SER A 129 -11.54 1.04 17.99
CA SER A 129 -10.13 1.36 18.18
C SER A 129 -9.77 2.64 17.43
N ALA A 130 -8.72 3.33 17.86
CA ALA A 130 -8.21 4.48 17.10
C ALA A 130 -7.76 4.06 15.69
N THR A 131 -7.11 2.90 15.58
CA THR A 131 -6.53 2.38 14.33
C THR A 131 -7.35 1.22 13.77
N THR A 132 -7.71 1.31 12.50
CA THR A 132 -8.38 0.25 11.72
C THR A 132 -7.38 -0.77 11.17
N LEU A 133 -6.25 -0.30 10.65
CA LEU A 133 -5.19 -1.13 10.10
C LEU A 133 -3.85 -0.52 10.41
N MET A 134 -2.89 -1.36 10.81
CA MET A 134 -1.48 -1.00 10.86
C MET A 134 -0.65 -2.08 10.19
N LEU A 135 0.17 -1.67 9.22
CA LEU A 135 1.16 -2.54 8.59
C LEU A 135 2.49 -2.39 9.30
N ARG A 136 3.08 -3.52 9.68
CA ARG A 136 4.32 -3.59 10.47
C ARG A 136 5.34 -4.50 9.82
N VAL A 137 6.61 -4.22 10.06
CA VAL A 137 7.71 -5.11 9.69
C VAL A 137 8.31 -5.71 10.95
N TYR A 138 8.29 -7.04 11.03
CA TYR A 138 8.95 -7.81 12.09
C TYR A 138 9.91 -8.81 11.47
N ASN A 139 11.20 -8.66 11.78
CA ASN A 139 12.26 -9.58 11.34
C ASN A 139 12.28 -9.79 9.81
N GLY A 140 11.87 -8.78 9.04
CA GLY A 140 11.77 -8.84 7.57
C GLY A 140 10.39 -9.20 7.04
N ASP A 141 9.49 -9.71 7.88
CA ASP A 141 8.13 -10.09 7.48
C ASP A 141 7.15 -8.91 7.61
N LEU A 142 6.27 -8.76 6.62
CA LEU A 142 5.17 -7.80 6.66
C LEU A 142 3.98 -8.42 7.40
N THR A 143 3.51 -7.76 8.46
CA THR A 143 2.39 -8.21 9.29
C THR A 143 1.34 -7.11 9.44
N ASN A 144 0.10 -7.49 9.71
CA ASN A 144 -0.96 -6.58 10.13
C ASN A 144 -1.12 -6.59 11.65
N ALA A 145 -1.45 -5.45 12.23
CA ALA A 145 -1.80 -5.31 13.63
C ALA A 145 -2.97 -4.34 13.81
N ILE A 146 -3.75 -4.59 14.87
CA ILE A 146 -4.73 -3.65 15.42
C ILE A 146 -4.24 -3.38 16.84
N GLU A 147 -3.96 -2.11 17.17
CA GLU A 147 -3.65 -1.76 18.55
C GLU A 147 -4.97 -1.54 19.30
N PRO A 148 -5.26 -2.31 20.37
CA PRO A 148 -6.39 -2.00 21.24
C PRO A 148 -6.16 -0.67 21.96
N CYS A 149 -7.26 0.03 22.27
CA CYS A 149 -7.26 1.31 22.99
C CYS A 149 -6.53 1.24 24.34
#